data_AF-A0A957UC32-F1
#
_entry.id   AF-A0A957UC32-F1
#
_cell.length_a   1.000
_cell.length_b   1.000
_cell.length_c   1.000
_cell.angle_alpha   90.00
_cell.angle_beta   90.00
_cell.angle_gamma   90.00
#
_symmetry.space_group_name_H-M   'P 1'
#
loop_
_entity.id
_entity.type
_entity.pdbx_description
1 polymer ?
#
loop_
_entity_poly.entity_id
_entity_poly.type
_entity_poly.pdbx_seq_one_letter_code
_entity_poly.pdbx_strand_id
1 'polypeptide(L)'
;MPDFVAYTDKHLDVALQRLGDGVYTIVAPLAIAAWRTKEPVSFAQRTTGEPLQLSIGDAWGELFDAAWFRFTGTIPASAVGQEVVLLLDVNGELCVVDERGEPVRGLTNVASEFDKRLGMPGKRVLPLTDRAQGREPVEVWADAGCNDLFGIVQENGVIKDAWIAVCRPDVKALYYDFEVLREAMTVLPEASARRAQIQYALHDAMHLIWNGLDGDAVAAARERLRGELA
;
A
#
# COMPACT_ATOMS: atom_id res chain seq x y z
N MET A 1 24.46 34.67 6.06
CA MET A 1 23.14 34.23 6.55
C MET A 1 22.83 32.95 5.82
N PRO A 2 22.42 31.85 6.47
CA PRO A 2 21.83 30.75 5.73
C PRO A 2 20.52 31.25 5.09
N ASP A 3 20.34 30.97 3.81
CA ASP A 3 19.18 31.41 3.04
C ASP A 3 17.91 30.81 3.66
N PHE A 4 17.04 31.66 4.18
CA PHE A 4 15.73 31.25 4.66
C PHE A 4 14.84 30.96 3.45
N VAL A 5 14.71 29.68 3.10
CA VAL A 5 13.67 29.23 2.18
C VAL A 5 12.39 29.09 3.01
N ALA A 6 11.38 29.91 2.70
CA ALA A 6 10.08 29.77 3.33
C ALA A 6 9.46 28.43 2.90
N TYR A 7 9.51 27.42 3.76
CA TYR A 7 8.83 26.16 3.51
C TYR A 7 7.33 26.37 3.69
N THR A 8 6.57 25.99 2.66
CA THR A 8 5.11 26.02 2.68
C THR A 8 4.58 24.64 3.05
N ASP A 9 3.34 24.56 3.52
CA ASP A 9 2.66 23.29 3.82
C ASP A 9 2.71 22.30 2.64
N LYS A 10 2.77 22.80 1.40
CA LYS A 10 2.92 22.01 0.18
C LYS A 10 4.22 21.18 0.16
N HIS A 11 5.32 21.66 0.73
CA HIS A 11 6.57 20.90 0.79
C HIS A 11 6.45 19.71 1.75
N LEU A 12 5.70 19.86 2.85
CA LEU A 12 5.40 18.77 3.77
C LEU A 12 4.55 17.69 3.09
N ASP A 13 3.57 18.08 2.29
CA ASP A 13 2.73 17.14 1.55
C ASP A 13 3.55 16.35 0.52
N VAL A 14 4.49 17.01 -0.17
CA VAL A 14 5.43 16.33 -1.09
C VAL A 14 6.37 15.38 -0.35
N ALA A 15 6.85 15.76 0.83
CA ALA A 15 7.68 14.89 1.66
C ALA A 15 6.93 13.64 2.13
N LEU A 16 5.68 13.82 2.56
CA LEU A 16 4.81 12.72 2.97
C LEU A 16 4.53 11.75 1.80
N GLN A 17 4.26 12.26 0.60
CA GLN A 17 4.11 11.44 -0.59
C GLN A 17 5.38 10.63 -0.89
N ARG A 18 6.56 11.28 -0.84
CA ARG A 18 7.85 10.61 -1.06
C ARG A 18 8.13 9.51 -0.03
N LEU A 19 7.77 9.74 1.24
CA LEU A 19 7.87 8.72 2.29
C LEU A 19 6.97 7.53 1.96
N GLY A 20 5.71 7.78 1.58
CA GLY A 20 4.76 6.75 1.18
C GLY A 20 5.24 5.91 0.01
N ASP A 21 5.75 6.56 -1.04
CA ASP A 21 6.32 5.90 -2.23
C ASP A 21 7.57 5.06 -1.87
N GLY A 22 8.33 5.49 -0.85
CA GLY A 22 9.52 4.81 -0.37
C GLY A 22 9.27 3.61 0.55
N VAL A 23 8.04 3.38 1.00
CA VAL A 23 7.71 2.26 1.92
C VAL A 23 7.88 0.91 1.24
N TYR A 24 7.50 0.79 -0.03
CA TYR A 24 7.50 -0.48 -0.75
C TYR A 24 8.35 -0.41 -2.01
N THR A 25 9.31 -1.31 -2.16
CA THR A 25 10.12 -1.44 -3.38
C THR A 25 9.75 -2.71 -4.12
N ILE A 26 9.22 -2.59 -5.34
CA ILE A 26 8.87 -3.74 -6.19
C ILE A 26 10.14 -4.52 -6.56
N VAL A 27 10.11 -5.85 -6.41
CA VAL A 27 11.25 -6.72 -6.69
C VAL A 27 10.95 -7.84 -7.68
N ALA A 28 9.69 -8.21 -7.89
CA ALA A 28 9.30 -9.18 -8.91
C ALA A 28 7.79 -9.09 -9.25
N PRO A 29 7.38 -9.45 -10.49
CA PRO A 29 5.96 -9.63 -10.84
C PRO A 29 5.38 -10.93 -10.28
N LEU A 30 4.05 -10.97 -10.16
CA LEU A 30 3.26 -12.19 -9.98
C LEU A 30 2.57 -12.56 -11.31
N ALA A 31 2.49 -13.85 -11.61
CA ALA A 31 1.62 -14.38 -12.65
C ALA A 31 0.18 -14.46 -12.12
N ILE A 32 -0.78 -14.15 -12.99
CA ILE A 32 -2.20 -14.02 -12.64
C ILE A 32 -3.02 -15.00 -13.47
N ALA A 33 -3.78 -15.84 -12.78
CA ALA A 33 -4.86 -16.62 -13.36
C ALA A 33 -6.14 -16.31 -12.59
N ALA A 34 -7.29 -16.35 -13.25
CA ALA A 34 -8.57 -16.18 -12.60
C ALA A 34 -9.64 -17.10 -13.20
N TRP A 35 -10.72 -17.32 -12.45
CA TRP A 35 -11.89 -18.04 -12.89
C TRP A 35 -13.13 -17.21 -12.62
N ARG A 36 -13.65 -16.58 -13.67
CA ARG A 36 -14.79 -15.65 -13.57
C ARG A 36 -16.12 -16.38 -13.55
N THR A 37 -17.02 -15.89 -12.71
CA THR A 37 -18.41 -16.32 -12.60
C THR A 37 -19.33 -15.10 -12.47
N LYS A 38 -20.62 -15.27 -12.74
CA LYS A 38 -21.61 -14.19 -12.55
C LYS A 38 -22.04 -14.02 -11.09
N GLU A 39 -21.82 -15.04 -10.26
CA GLU A 39 -22.09 -15.06 -8.83
C GLU A 39 -20.93 -15.75 -8.12
N PRO A 40 -20.63 -15.41 -6.85
CA PRO A 40 -19.53 -16.03 -6.12
C PRO A 40 -19.75 -17.53 -5.94
N VAL A 41 -18.66 -18.29 -6.02
CA VAL A 41 -18.65 -19.74 -5.82
C VAL A 41 -17.74 -20.10 -4.65
N SER A 42 -18.00 -21.26 -4.03
CA SER A 42 -17.19 -21.73 -2.90
C SER A 42 -15.71 -21.96 -3.29
N PHE A 43 -14.82 -21.95 -2.30
CA PHE A 43 -13.39 -22.26 -2.52
C PHE A 43 -13.19 -23.64 -3.17
N ALA A 44 -14.03 -24.63 -2.87
CA ALA A 44 -13.98 -25.95 -3.50
C ALA A 44 -14.29 -25.91 -5.01
N GLN A 45 -14.99 -24.88 -5.46
CA GLN A 45 -15.40 -24.64 -6.85
C GLN A 45 -14.59 -23.53 -7.52
N ARG A 46 -13.52 -23.03 -6.88
CA ARG A 46 -12.75 -21.86 -7.35
C ARG A 46 -12.17 -21.94 -8.76
N THR A 47 -12.16 -23.12 -9.38
CA THR A 47 -11.67 -23.31 -10.76
C THR A 47 -12.76 -23.71 -11.75
N THR A 48 -14.05 -23.52 -11.41
CA THR A 48 -15.18 -23.93 -12.29
C THR A 48 -15.71 -22.81 -13.18
N GLY A 49 -15.26 -21.57 -12.98
CA GLY A 49 -15.63 -20.41 -13.80
C GLY A 49 -14.94 -20.39 -15.17
N GLU A 50 -15.20 -19.32 -15.94
CA GLU A 50 -14.48 -19.02 -17.18
C GLU A 50 -13.00 -18.75 -16.85
N PRO A 51 -12.05 -19.58 -17.35
CA PRO A 51 -10.64 -19.38 -17.06
C PRO A 51 -10.10 -18.17 -17.81
N LEU A 52 -9.46 -17.27 -17.08
CA LEU A 52 -8.80 -16.06 -17.57
C LEU A 52 -7.32 -16.14 -17.26
N GLN A 53 -6.48 -15.87 -18.26
CA GLN A 53 -5.06 -15.63 -18.08
C GLN A 53 -4.83 -14.12 -18.23
N LEU A 54 -4.41 -13.47 -17.16
CA LEU A 54 -4.46 -12.01 -17.05
C LEU A 54 -3.07 -11.41 -16.84
N SER A 55 -2.93 -10.15 -17.22
CA SER A 55 -1.78 -9.29 -16.97
C SER A 55 -2.23 -7.99 -16.32
N ILE A 56 -1.30 -7.27 -15.70
CA ILE A 56 -1.54 -5.90 -15.24
C ILE A 56 -1.97 -5.06 -16.45
N GLY A 57 -3.06 -4.30 -16.30
CA GLY A 57 -3.71 -3.53 -17.35
C GLY A 57 -4.93 -4.21 -17.99
N ASP A 58 -5.10 -5.53 -17.83
CA ASP A 58 -6.26 -6.23 -18.36
C ASP A 58 -7.50 -5.98 -17.48
N ALA A 59 -8.65 -5.77 -18.12
CA ALA A 59 -9.94 -5.81 -17.46
C ALA A 59 -10.37 -7.27 -17.23
N TRP A 60 -10.94 -7.57 -16.07
CA TRP A 60 -11.27 -8.96 -15.71
C TRP A 60 -12.77 -9.24 -15.60
N GLY A 61 -13.64 -8.24 -15.41
CA GLY A 61 -15.08 -8.45 -15.26
C GLY A 61 -15.93 -7.20 -15.43
N GLU A 62 -17.25 -7.38 -15.47
CA GLU A 62 -18.26 -6.33 -15.40
C GLU A 62 -18.73 -6.09 -13.95
N LEU A 63 -19.55 -5.07 -13.72
CA LEU A 63 -20.05 -4.77 -12.37
C LEU A 63 -20.71 -6.00 -11.72
N PHE A 64 -20.23 -6.36 -10.53
CA PHE A 64 -20.64 -7.52 -9.73
C PHE A 64 -20.30 -8.90 -10.31
N ASP A 65 -19.50 -8.98 -11.37
CA ASP A 65 -18.85 -10.25 -11.70
C ASP A 65 -17.96 -10.68 -10.53
N ALA A 66 -17.99 -11.98 -10.24
CA ALA A 66 -17.13 -12.60 -9.25
C ALA A 66 -15.97 -13.32 -9.96
N ALA A 67 -14.83 -13.45 -9.29
CA ALA A 67 -13.76 -14.31 -9.78
C ALA A 67 -12.88 -14.82 -8.65
N TRP A 68 -12.46 -16.07 -8.76
CA TRP A 68 -11.35 -16.55 -7.96
C TRP A 68 -10.04 -16.21 -8.66
N PHE A 69 -9.20 -15.42 -8.02
CA PHE A 69 -7.85 -15.10 -8.48
C PHE A 69 -6.82 -16.02 -7.83
N ARG A 70 -5.83 -16.41 -8.62
CA ARG A 70 -4.61 -17.09 -8.19
C ARG A 70 -3.41 -16.26 -8.62
N PHE A 71 -2.65 -15.79 -7.64
CA PHE A 71 -1.38 -15.09 -7.85
C PHE A 71 -0.24 -16.03 -7.53
N THR A 72 0.72 -16.16 -8.44
CA THR A 72 1.89 -17.03 -8.24
C THR A 72 3.18 -16.32 -8.58
N GLY A 73 4.27 -16.69 -7.90
CA GLY A 73 5.58 -16.12 -8.18
C GLY A 73 6.67 -16.76 -7.35
N THR A 74 7.81 -16.09 -7.28
CA THR A 74 8.96 -16.55 -6.49
C THR A 74 9.66 -15.34 -5.90
N ILE A 75 9.89 -15.37 -4.59
CA ILE A 75 10.62 -14.30 -3.91
C ILE A 75 12.05 -14.27 -4.46
N PRO A 76 12.56 -13.14 -4.99
CA PRO A 76 13.90 -13.11 -5.57
C PRO A 76 14.98 -13.21 -4.48
N ALA A 77 16.16 -13.70 -4.86
CA ALA A 77 17.31 -13.79 -3.95
C ALA A 77 17.80 -12.42 -3.43
N SER A 78 17.44 -11.32 -4.10
CA SER A 78 17.72 -9.96 -3.63
C SER A 78 16.93 -9.56 -2.38
N ALA A 79 15.82 -10.25 -2.08
CA ALA A 79 14.95 -9.94 -0.94
C ALA A 79 15.34 -10.71 0.35
N VAL A 80 16.39 -11.53 0.33
CA VAL A 80 16.82 -12.33 1.49
C VAL A 80 17.01 -11.44 2.73
N GLY A 81 16.43 -11.86 3.85
CA GLY A 81 16.52 -11.17 5.12
C GLY A 81 15.60 -9.96 5.27
N GLN A 82 14.82 -9.61 4.24
CA GLN A 82 13.94 -8.45 4.23
C GLN A 82 12.47 -8.86 4.48
N GLU A 83 11.68 -7.90 4.95
CA GLU A 83 10.22 -8.04 5.02
C GLU A 83 9.63 -7.98 3.60
N VAL A 84 8.83 -8.98 3.24
CA VAL A 84 8.22 -9.12 1.92
C VAL A 84 6.70 -9.08 2.03
N VAL A 85 6.10 -8.32 1.13
CA VAL A 85 4.66 -8.17 0.96
C VAL A 85 4.27 -8.41 -0.50
N LEU A 86 3.00 -8.70 -0.74
CA LEU A 86 2.39 -8.60 -2.06
C LEU A 86 1.61 -7.30 -2.18
N LEU A 87 1.73 -6.64 -3.32
CA LEU A 87 0.88 -5.52 -3.72
C LEU A 87 -0.13 -6.07 -4.72
N LEU A 88 -1.39 -6.12 -4.31
CA LEU A 88 -2.50 -6.69 -5.08
C LEU A 88 -3.62 -5.66 -5.16
N ASP A 89 -3.94 -5.25 -6.38
CA ASP A 89 -5.06 -4.35 -6.68
C ASP A 89 -5.62 -4.72 -8.05
N VAL A 90 -6.83 -5.26 -8.06
CA VAL A 90 -7.53 -5.69 -9.27
C VAL A 90 -8.64 -4.69 -9.67
N ASN A 91 -8.69 -3.49 -9.09
CA ASN A 91 -9.83 -2.58 -9.20
C ASN A 91 -11.16 -3.26 -8.83
N GLY A 92 -11.11 -4.05 -7.76
CA GLY A 92 -12.22 -4.72 -7.12
C GLY A 92 -11.94 -4.95 -5.64
N GLU A 93 -12.82 -5.68 -4.98
CA GLU A 93 -12.61 -6.16 -3.61
C GLU A 93 -12.07 -7.58 -3.63
N LEU A 94 -11.02 -7.87 -2.84
CA LEU A 94 -10.45 -9.21 -2.70
C LEU A 94 -10.64 -9.73 -1.28
N CYS A 95 -11.06 -10.98 -1.14
CA CYS A 95 -11.00 -11.77 0.08
C CYS A 95 -9.91 -12.83 -0.08
N VAL A 96 -8.71 -12.54 0.43
CA VAL A 96 -7.59 -13.48 0.45
C VAL A 96 -7.87 -14.59 1.44
N VAL A 97 -7.64 -15.84 1.03
CA VAL A 97 -7.88 -17.04 1.84
C VAL A 97 -6.61 -17.86 2.03
N ASP A 98 -6.61 -18.72 3.06
CA ASP A 98 -5.57 -19.73 3.26
C ASP A 98 -5.81 -21.00 2.41
N GLU A 99 -4.98 -22.03 2.60
CA GLU A 99 -5.07 -23.30 1.88
C GLU A 99 -6.39 -24.07 2.11
N ARG A 100 -7.12 -23.74 3.18
CA ARG A 100 -8.42 -24.33 3.53
C ARG A 100 -9.60 -23.52 2.98
N GLY A 101 -9.32 -22.35 2.40
CA GLY A 101 -10.35 -21.40 1.97
C GLY A 101 -10.87 -20.52 3.10
N GLU A 102 -10.17 -20.45 4.25
CA GLU A 102 -10.55 -19.57 5.36
C GLU A 102 -10.08 -18.13 5.10
N PRO A 103 -10.94 -17.10 5.27
CA PRO A 103 -10.56 -15.71 5.06
C PRO A 103 -9.40 -15.26 5.96
N VAL A 104 -8.37 -14.67 5.35
CA VAL A 104 -7.18 -14.13 6.01
C VAL A 104 -7.16 -12.60 5.97
N ARG A 105 -7.51 -12.01 4.83
CA ARG A 105 -7.43 -10.56 4.64
C ARG A 105 -8.34 -10.04 3.53
N GLY A 106 -9.05 -8.96 3.81
CA GLY A 106 -9.74 -8.17 2.79
C GLY A 106 -8.84 -7.09 2.19
N LEU A 107 -8.78 -7.01 0.86
CA LEU A 107 -8.11 -5.95 0.11
C LEU A 107 -9.15 -5.14 -0.67
N THR A 108 -8.94 -3.83 -0.73
CA THR A 108 -9.86 -2.85 -1.33
C THR A 108 -9.04 -2.00 -2.28
N ASN A 109 -9.52 -1.87 -3.52
CA ASN A 109 -8.81 -1.13 -4.56
C ASN A 109 -8.56 0.34 -4.18
N VAL A 110 -7.42 0.88 -4.62
CA VAL A 110 -7.02 2.26 -4.30
C VAL A 110 -7.91 3.30 -4.99
N ALA A 111 -8.49 2.94 -6.13
CA ALA A 111 -9.39 3.79 -6.90
C ALA A 111 -10.80 3.90 -6.30
N SER A 112 -11.13 3.13 -5.25
CA SER A 112 -12.46 3.07 -4.65
C SER A 112 -12.97 4.48 -4.35
N GLU A 113 -14.24 4.72 -4.69
CA GLU A 113 -14.89 5.97 -4.31
C GLU A 113 -14.91 6.06 -2.78
N PHE A 114 -14.52 7.21 -2.24
CA PHE A 114 -14.51 7.50 -0.81
C PHE A 114 -14.25 8.99 -0.60
N ASP A 115 -14.67 9.52 0.55
CA ASP A 115 -14.29 10.89 0.93
C ASP A 115 -12.81 10.94 1.31
N LYS A 116 -11.97 11.32 0.35
CA LYS A 116 -10.50 11.39 0.50
C LYS A 116 -10.03 12.36 1.59
N ARG A 117 -10.91 13.22 2.12
CA ARG A 117 -10.61 14.05 3.29
C ARG A 117 -10.47 13.22 4.57
N LEU A 118 -11.03 12.01 4.60
CA LEU A 118 -11.00 11.08 5.72
C LEU A 118 -9.87 10.02 5.57
N GLY A 119 -8.94 10.25 4.63
CA GLY A 119 -7.85 9.33 4.31
C GLY A 119 -8.07 8.55 3.01
N MET A 120 -7.08 7.73 2.65
CA MET A 120 -7.12 6.89 1.47
C MET A 120 -7.66 5.49 1.82
N PRO A 121 -8.75 5.02 1.22
CA PRO A 121 -9.43 3.76 1.62
C PRO A 121 -8.70 2.49 1.14
N GLY A 122 -7.73 2.64 0.23
CA GLY A 122 -7.08 1.54 -0.48
C GLY A 122 -6.29 0.63 0.46
N LYS A 123 -6.63 -0.66 0.46
CA LYS A 123 -5.91 -1.73 1.17
C LYS A 123 -5.39 -2.71 0.14
N ARG A 124 -4.18 -2.50 -0.37
CA ARG A 124 -3.57 -3.37 -1.41
C ARG A 124 -2.42 -4.25 -0.92
N VAL A 125 -2.07 -4.15 0.37
CA VAL A 125 -0.86 -4.78 0.92
C VAL A 125 -1.21 -6.06 1.68
N LEU A 126 -0.67 -7.18 1.19
CA LEU A 126 -0.73 -8.49 1.85
C LEU A 126 0.67 -8.87 2.38
N PRO A 127 0.91 -8.84 3.70
CA PRO A 127 2.14 -9.33 4.30
C PRO A 127 2.35 -10.81 4.00
N LEU A 128 3.59 -11.17 3.67
CA LEU A 128 3.96 -12.56 3.34
C LEU A 128 4.96 -13.12 4.35
N THR A 129 6.04 -12.40 4.65
CA THR A 129 7.05 -12.82 5.64
C THR A 129 7.85 -11.61 6.14
N ASP A 130 8.21 -11.63 7.42
CA ASP A 130 9.09 -10.60 8.01
C ASP A 130 10.56 -10.79 7.63
N ARG A 131 10.92 -11.98 7.14
CA ARG A 131 12.30 -12.32 6.79
C ARG A 131 12.34 -13.39 5.71
N ALA A 132 12.45 -12.97 4.45
CA ALA A 132 12.53 -13.91 3.33
C ALA A 132 13.82 -14.73 3.34
N GLN A 133 13.72 -16.00 2.94
CA GLN A 133 14.86 -16.89 2.66
C GLN A 133 15.32 -16.79 1.21
N GLY A 134 14.47 -16.24 0.33
CA GLY A 134 14.74 -16.08 -1.10
C GLY A 134 14.55 -17.36 -1.88
N ARG A 135 14.13 -17.23 -3.14
CA ARG A 135 13.70 -18.32 -4.04
C ARG A 135 12.51 -19.14 -3.53
N GLU A 136 11.83 -18.68 -2.49
CA GLU A 136 10.62 -19.29 -1.96
C GLU A 136 9.47 -19.11 -2.97
N PRO A 137 8.70 -20.16 -3.27
CA PRO A 137 7.51 -20.02 -4.10
C PRO A 137 6.43 -19.23 -3.36
N VAL A 138 5.67 -18.46 -4.11
CA VAL A 138 4.51 -17.72 -3.62
C VAL A 138 3.28 -18.23 -4.36
N GLU A 139 2.23 -18.56 -3.62
CA GLU A 139 0.91 -18.82 -4.16
C GLU A 139 -0.15 -18.24 -3.22
N VAL A 140 -1.03 -17.40 -3.76
CA VAL A 140 -2.13 -16.77 -3.01
C VAL A 140 -3.42 -16.89 -3.81
N TRP A 141 -4.48 -17.28 -3.10
CA TRP A 141 -5.84 -17.32 -3.63
C TRP A 141 -6.69 -16.22 -3.01
N ALA A 142 -7.54 -15.62 -3.83
CA ALA A 142 -8.51 -14.63 -3.36
C ALA A 142 -9.82 -14.73 -4.13
N ASP A 143 -10.94 -14.65 -3.42
CA ASP A 143 -12.25 -14.40 -4.03
C ASP A 143 -12.37 -12.92 -4.34
N ALA A 144 -12.92 -12.55 -5.49
CA ALA A 144 -12.95 -11.18 -5.96
C ALA A 144 -14.35 -10.76 -6.39
N GLY A 145 -14.74 -9.54 -6.05
CA GLY A 145 -15.90 -8.85 -6.62
C GLY A 145 -15.46 -7.69 -7.51
N CYS A 146 -16.00 -7.61 -8.74
CA CYS A 146 -15.71 -6.53 -9.68
C CYS A 146 -16.57 -5.32 -9.34
N ASN A 147 -16.24 -4.71 -8.22
CA ASN A 147 -16.85 -3.51 -7.67
C ASN A 147 -15.92 -2.94 -6.60
N ASP A 148 -16.05 -1.65 -6.33
CA ASP A 148 -15.45 -1.02 -5.17
C ASP A 148 -16.34 -1.13 -3.92
N LEU A 149 -15.97 -0.41 -2.86
CA LEU A 149 -16.68 -0.38 -1.58
C LEU A 149 -18.16 0.05 -1.71
N PHE A 150 -18.52 0.77 -2.77
CA PHE A 150 -19.85 1.35 -2.99
C PHE A 150 -20.57 0.77 -4.21
N GLY A 151 -20.06 -0.31 -4.79
CA GLY A 151 -20.73 -0.99 -5.90
C GLY A 151 -20.48 -0.34 -7.26
N ILE A 152 -19.30 0.25 -7.47
CA ILE A 152 -18.90 0.89 -8.72
C ILE A 152 -17.69 0.17 -9.32
N VAL A 153 -17.69 -0.03 -10.63
CA VAL A 153 -16.49 -0.51 -11.35
C VAL A 153 -15.53 0.66 -11.54
N GLN A 154 -14.42 0.63 -10.81
CA GLN A 154 -13.38 1.63 -10.94
C GLN A 154 -12.48 1.32 -12.13
N GLU A 155 -12.15 2.34 -12.92
CA GLU A 155 -11.21 2.26 -14.05
C GLU A 155 -11.44 1.05 -14.99
N ASN A 156 -12.70 0.66 -15.23
CA ASN A 156 -13.08 -0.50 -16.04
C ASN A 156 -12.63 -1.87 -15.48
N GLY A 157 -12.37 -2.00 -14.18
CA GLY A 157 -11.98 -3.26 -13.56
C GLY A 157 -10.63 -3.75 -14.05
N VAL A 158 -9.72 -2.83 -14.40
CA VAL A 158 -8.37 -3.19 -14.85
C VAL A 158 -7.47 -3.56 -13.68
N ILE A 159 -6.63 -4.57 -13.85
CA ILE A 159 -5.66 -4.94 -12.82
C ILE A 159 -4.56 -3.88 -12.74
N LYS A 160 -4.29 -3.38 -11.53
CA LYS A 160 -3.29 -2.32 -11.26
C LYS A 160 -2.01 -2.87 -10.67
N ASP A 161 -2.12 -3.79 -9.72
CA ASP A 161 -0.98 -4.35 -9.01
C ASP A 161 -1.07 -5.87 -8.92
N ALA A 162 0.06 -6.51 -9.22
CA ALA A 162 0.31 -7.92 -8.95
C ALA A 162 1.83 -8.10 -8.77
N TRP A 163 2.34 -7.59 -7.65
CA TRP A 163 3.78 -7.47 -7.40
C TRP A 163 4.21 -8.13 -6.10
N ILE A 164 5.42 -8.68 -6.08
CA ILE A 164 6.20 -8.95 -4.88
C ILE A 164 7.02 -7.69 -4.58
N ALA A 165 6.92 -7.18 -3.35
CA ALA A 165 7.66 -6.00 -2.91
C ALA A 165 8.36 -6.24 -1.57
N VAL A 166 9.49 -5.58 -1.39
CA VAL A 166 10.14 -5.41 -0.08
C VAL A 166 9.44 -4.26 0.64
N CYS A 167 9.09 -4.47 1.90
CA CYS A 167 8.66 -3.43 2.82
C CYS A 167 9.88 -2.86 3.56
N ARG A 168 9.94 -1.54 3.70
CA ARG A 168 10.94 -0.82 4.52
C ARG A 168 10.31 -0.36 5.84
N PRO A 169 10.47 -1.10 6.95
CA PRO A 169 9.77 -0.80 8.20
C PRO A 169 10.22 0.52 8.83
N ASP A 170 11.48 0.89 8.62
CA ASP A 170 12.07 2.16 9.05
C ASP A 170 11.39 3.36 8.38
N VAL A 171 11.23 3.31 7.05
CA VAL A 171 10.53 4.34 6.26
C VAL A 171 9.05 4.34 6.57
N LYS A 172 8.41 3.18 6.69
CA LYS A 172 7.00 3.06 7.06
C LYS A 172 6.71 3.70 8.41
N ALA A 173 7.58 3.49 9.39
CA ALA A 173 7.43 4.12 10.69
C ALA A 173 7.61 5.65 10.61
N LEU A 174 8.60 6.13 9.85
CA LEU A 174 8.76 7.56 9.60
C LEU A 174 7.56 8.18 8.85
N TYR A 175 6.98 7.46 7.88
CA TYR A 175 5.76 7.88 7.17
C TYR A 175 4.63 8.16 8.18
N TYR A 176 4.34 7.22 9.09
CA TYR A 176 3.28 7.42 10.08
C TYR A 176 3.62 8.46 11.15
N ASP A 177 4.88 8.52 11.60
CA ASP A 177 5.36 9.59 12.49
C ASP A 177 5.10 10.98 11.85
N PHE A 178 5.34 11.11 10.55
CA PHE A 178 5.16 12.34 9.78
C PHE A 178 3.68 12.65 9.51
N GLU A 179 2.90 11.65 9.07
CA GLU A 179 1.47 11.77 8.74
C GLU A 179 0.67 12.27 9.94
N VAL A 180 0.84 11.63 11.11
CA VAL A 180 0.12 11.96 12.35
C VAL A 180 0.39 13.41 12.77
N LEU A 181 1.65 13.84 12.72
CA LEU A 181 2.04 15.20 13.07
C LEU A 181 1.51 16.23 12.05
N ARG A 182 1.55 15.89 10.75
CA ARG A 182 1.03 16.75 9.68
C ARG A 182 -0.48 16.94 9.80
N GLU A 183 -1.21 15.89 10.15
CA GLU A 183 -2.65 15.93 10.39
C GLU A 183 -2.98 16.71 11.66
N ALA A 184 -2.21 16.54 12.73
CA ALA A 184 -2.37 17.31 13.97
C ALA A 184 -2.32 18.83 13.73
N MET A 185 -1.46 19.30 12.82
CA MET A 185 -1.40 20.73 12.45
C MET A 185 -2.67 21.28 11.81
N THR A 186 -3.55 20.42 11.28
CA THR A 186 -4.82 20.83 10.64
C THR A 186 -5.95 21.08 11.66
N VAL A 187 -5.81 20.51 12.87
CA VAL A 187 -6.79 20.63 13.95
C VAL A 187 -6.33 21.55 15.09
N LEU A 188 -5.02 21.75 15.24
CA LEU A 188 -4.46 22.64 16.26
C LEU A 188 -4.71 24.12 15.91
N PRO A 189 -4.95 25.00 16.92
CA PRO A 189 -5.09 26.43 16.68
C PRO A 189 -3.86 27.01 15.98
N GLU A 190 -4.09 27.84 14.95
CA GLU A 190 -3.04 28.37 14.08
C GLU A 190 -1.92 29.08 14.87
N ALA A 191 -2.31 29.86 15.89
CA ALA A 191 -1.41 30.64 16.74
C ALA A 191 -0.81 29.85 17.93
N SER A 192 -1.05 28.54 18.03
CA SER A 192 -0.55 27.74 19.15
C SER A 192 0.95 27.44 19.03
N ALA A 193 1.66 27.50 20.16
CA ALA A 193 3.08 27.14 20.23
C ALA A 193 3.33 25.69 19.77
N ARG A 194 2.43 24.76 20.13
CA ARG A 194 2.52 23.35 19.73
C ARG A 194 2.46 23.18 18.21
N ARG A 195 1.55 23.87 17.51
CA ARG A 195 1.49 23.80 16.05
C ARG A 195 2.79 24.28 15.40
N ALA A 196 3.37 25.38 15.91
CA ALA A 196 4.64 25.89 15.42
C ALA A 196 5.82 24.94 15.67
N GLN A 197 5.86 24.29 16.84
CA GLN A 197 6.88 23.28 17.18
C GLN A 197 6.83 22.08 16.24
N ILE A 198 5.63 21.53 16.00
CA ILE A 198 5.41 20.43 15.05
C ILE A 198 5.84 20.83 13.64
N GLN A 199 5.41 22.00 13.17
CA GLN A 199 5.76 22.47 11.83
C GLN A 199 7.29 22.57 11.64
N TYR A 200 7.98 23.12 12.64
CA TYR A 200 9.44 23.21 12.61
C TYR A 200 10.10 21.82 12.61
N ALA A 201 9.59 20.88 13.42
CA ALA A 201 10.07 19.50 13.44
C ALA A 201 9.89 18.77 12.12
N LEU A 202 8.74 18.91 11.48
CA LEU A 202 8.46 18.32 10.18
C LEU A 202 9.35 18.90 9.08
N HIS A 203 9.61 20.21 9.10
CA HIS A 203 10.58 20.81 8.17
C HIS A 203 11.98 20.27 8.39
N ASP A 204 12.46 20.17 9.63
CA ASP A 204 13.79 19.61 9.93
C ASP A 204 13.89 18.15 9.46
N ALA A 205 12.88 17.33 9.76
CA ALA A 205 12.81 15.93 9.31
C ALA A 205 12.84 15.83 7.78
N MET A 206 12.05 16.66 7.09
CA MET A 206 12.05 16.74 5.62
C MET A 206 13.42 17.12 5.05
N HIS A 207 14.16 18.03 5.68
CA HIS A 207 15.52 18.38 5.24
C HIS A 207 16.48 17.20 5.33
N LEU A 208 16.41 16.44 6.43
CA LEU A 208 17.27 15.27 6.64
C LEU A 208 17.08 14.23 5.53
N ILE A 209 15.85 14.05 5.06
CA ILE A 209 15.51 13.08 4.00
C ILE A 209 15.45 13.69 2.58
N TRP A 210 15.86 14.95 2.40
CA TRP A 210 15.69 15.66 1.13
C TRP A 210 16.41 14.97 -0.05
N ASN A 211 17.60 14.44 0.23
CA ASN A 211 18.49 13.81 -0.76
C ASN A 211 18.27 12.28 -0.89
N GLY A 212 17.38 11.70 -0.09
CA GLY A 212 17.14 10.26 -0.10
C GLY A 212 16.61 9.73 1.23
N LEU A 213 16.26 8.45 1.20
CA LEU A 213 15.75 7.70 2.34
C LEU A 213 16.79 6.68 2.81
N ASP A 214 18.06 7.05 2.94
CA ASP A 214 19.05 6.16 3.55
C ASP A 214 18.76 5.95 5.06
N GLY A 215 19.29 4.86 5.62
CA GLY A 215 18.94 4.44 6.98
C GLY A 215 19.31 5.47 8.06
N ASP A 216 20.44 6.17 7.90
CA ASP A 216 20.90 7.18 8.86
C ASP A 216 20.03 8.43 8.80
N ALA A 217 19.69 8.91 7.59
CA ALA A 217 18.77 10.02 7.39
C ALA A 217 17.37 9.73 7.96
N VAL A 218 16.84 8.53 7.70
CA VAL A 218 15.54 8.09 8.24
C VAL A 218 15.59 8.04 9.77
N ALA A 219 16.63 7.44 10.35
CA ALA A 219 16.78 7.37 11.81
C ALA A 219 16.88 8.77 12.45
N ALA A 220 17.67 9.68 11.87
CA ALA A 220 17.81 11.05 12.35
C ALA A 220 16.48 11.83 12.26
N ALA A 221 15.73 11.66 11.16
CA ALA A 221 14.41 12.28 11.00
C ALA A 221 13.42 11.76 12.04
N ARG A 222 13.40 10.45 12.31
CA ARG A 222 12.54 9.87 13.37
C ARG A 222 12.91 10.37 14.77
N GLU A 223 14.21 10.46 15.07
CA GLU A 223 14.68 11.04 16.34
C GLU A 223 14.19 12.50 16.47
N ARG A 224 14.28 13.27 15.38
CA ARG A 224 13.84 14.68 15.36
C ARG A 224 12.35 14.83 15.66
N LEU A 225 11.50 13.90 15.21
CA LEU A 225 10.05 13.94 15.42
C LEU A 225 9.62 13.37 16.78
N ARG A 226 10.46 12.57 17.46
CA ARG A 226 10.08 11.85 18.68
C ARG A 226 9.48 12.75 19.77
N GLY A 227 10.07 13.93 20.00
CA GLY A 227 9.58 14.87 21.02
C GLY A 227 8.19 15.45 20.73
N GLU A 228 7.76 15.44 19.47
CA GLU A 228 6.46 15.94 19.05
C GLU A 228 5.36 14.87 19.06
N LEU A 229 5.73 13.59 19.15
CA LEU A 229 4.81 12.45 19.21
C LEU A 229 4.39 12.08 20.64
N ALA A 230 5.01 12.69 21.65
CA ALA A 230 4.69 12.53 23.06
C ALA A 230 3.52 13.43 23.51
#